data_AF-A0A1S3K5C7-F1
#
_entry.id   AF-A0A1S3K5C7-F1
#
_cell.length_a   1.000
_cell.length_b   1.000
_cell.length_c   1.000
_cell.angle_alpha   90.00
_cell.angle_beta   90.00
_cell.angle_gamma   90.00
#
_symmetry.space_group_name_H-M   'P 1'
#
loop_
_entity.id
_entity.type
_entity.pdbx_description
1 polymer ?
#
loop_
_entity_poly.entity_id
_entity_poly.type
_entity_poly.pdbx_seq_one_letter_code
_entity_poly.pdbx_strand_id
1 'polypeptide(L)'
;MARTLLLAFALFFNHAYAMIQLKDFYPYGLKNGDRNQTRRNDDQFDGPLKLKVPYPFFSGVYQSLYVNTNGAVSFKKGIRQYTPEAFPLNDTMLTPFWADVDTRNWGQIYFRETQDPALLLRASKEIQDIFLTHMDFTARSLYITTWYDVTYYGGNNATSVYDF
;
A
#
# COMPACT_ATOMS: atom_id res chain seq x y z
N MET A 1 -2.46 -7.28 60.79
CA MET A 1 -2.45 -8.34 59.77
C MET A 1 -3.33 -7.90 58.62
N ALA A 2 -2.76 -7.86 57.42
CA ALA A 2 -3.33 -7.22 56.23
C ALA A 2 -4.53 -8.00 55.65
N ARG A 3 -5.51 -7.23 55.16
CA ARG A 3 -6.69 -7.70 54.43
C ARG A 3 -6.29 -8.02 52.99
N THR A 4 -6.51 -9.24 52.53
CA THR A 4 -6.37 -9.62 51.12
C THR A 4 -7.69 -9.33 50.40
N LEU A 5 -7.69 -8.34 49.51
CA LEU A 5 -8.76 -8.14 48.52
C LEU A 5 -8.24 -8.69 47.19
N LEU A 6 -8.80 -9.80 46.70
CA LEU A 6 -8.58 -10.25 45.32
C LEU A 6 -9.36 -9.32 44.39
N LEU A 7 -8.65 -8.48 43.63
CA LEU A 7 -9.20 -7.81 42.45
C LEU A 7 -8.89 -8.67 41.24
N ALA A 8 -9.87 -9.43 40.76
CA ALA A 8 -9.80 -10.08 39.47
C ALA A 8 -9.93 -9.01 38.38
N PHE A 9 -8.85 -8.78 37.64
CA PHE A 9 -8.88 -7.98 36.41
C PHE A 9 -9.43 -8.85 35.27
N ALA A 10 -10.72 -8.76 34.99
CA ALA A 10 -11.28 -9.21 33.72
C ALA A 10 -11.15 -8.07 32.72
N LEU A 11 -10.07 -8.10 31.92
CA LEU A 11 -9.92 -7.21 30.77
C LEU A 11 -10.78 -7.77 29.62
N PHE A 12 -12.02 -7.31 29.52
CA PHE A 12 -12.81 -7.46 28.30
C PHE A 12 -12.30 -6.46 27.26
N PHE A 13 -11.26 -6.82 26.52
CA PHE A 13 -10.92 -6.11 25.29
C PHE A 13 -11.89 -6.52 24.18
N ASN A 14 -13.05 -5.86 24.11
CA ASN A 14 -13.81 -5.77 22.85
C ASN A 14 -13.11 -4.77 21.92
N HIS A 15 -11.89 -5.11 21.47
CA HIS A 15 -11.33 -4.49 20.29
C HIS A 15 -11.52 -5.50 19.18
N ALA A 16 -12.61 -5.34 18.42
CA ALA A 16 -12.68 -5.93 17.10
C ALA A 16 -11.56 -5.26 16.29
N TYR A 17 -10.38 -5.87 16.27
CA TYR A 17 -9.41 -5.58 15.23
C TYR A 17 -10.07 -6.02 13.94
N ALA A 18 -10.66 -5.07 13.20
CA ALA A 18 -11.10 -5.30 11.85
C ALA A 18 -9.84 -5.55 11.02
N MET A 19 -9.40 -6.80 11.00
CA MET A 19 -8.36 -7.26 10.09
C MET A 19 -8.98 -7.19 8.69
N ILE A 20 -8.50 -6.28 7.86
CA ILE A 20 -8.86 -6.26 6.44
C ILE A 20 -8.40 -7.60 5.88
N GLN A 21 -9.34 -8.41 5.39
CA GLN A 21 -8.97 -9.69 4.79
C GLN A 21 -8.42 -9.44 3.40
N LEU A 22 -7.50 -10.29 2.95
CA LEU A 22 -6.90 -10.19 1.62
C LEU A 22 -7.95 -10.13 0.49
N LYS A 23 -9.10 -10.78 0.69
CA LYS A 23 -10.24 -10.76 -0.23
C LYS A 23 -10.95 -9.40 -0.35
N ASP A 24 -10.75 -8.52 0.63
CA ASP A 24 -11.36 -7.19 0.69
C ASP A 24 -10.54 -6.16 -0.10
N PHE A 25 -9.28 -6.47 -0.45
CA PHE A 25 -8.46 -5.64 -1.33
C PHE A 25 -8.99 -5.62 -2.77
N TYR A 26 -8.43 -4.74 -3.60
CA TYR A 26 -8.61 -4.84 -5.04
C TYR A 26 -7.97 -6.13 -5.56
N PRO A 27 -8.56 -6.82 -6.55
CA PRO A 27 -7.96 -8.02 -7.13
C PRO A 27 -6.55 -7.72 -7.66
N TYR A 28 -5.56 -8.55 -7.33
CA TYR A 28 -4.15 -8.31 -7.65
C TYR A 28 -3.46 -9.58 -8.17
N GLY A 29 -2.22 -9.44 -8.64
CA GLY A 29 -1.40 -10.52 -9.17
C GLY A 29 -1.62 -10.79 -10.67
N LEU A 30 -0.78 -11.67 -11.23
CA LEU A 30 -0.69 -11.91 -12.67
C LEU A 30 -2.02 -12.32 -13.33
N LYS A 31 -2.88 -13.06 -12.61
CA LYS A 31 -4.20 -13.47 -13.11
C LYS A 31 -5.15 -12.30 -13.36
N ASN A 32 -4.91 -11.16 -12.71
CA ASN A 32 -5.67 -9.93 -12.86
C ASN A 32 -5.00 -8.93 -13.81
N GLY A 33 -3.96 -9.36 -14.54
CA GLY A 33 -3.25 -8.52 -15.52
C GLY A 33 -2.14 -7.64 -14.93
N ASP A 34 -1.73 -7.90 -13.68
CA ASP A 34 -0.61 -7.20 -13.08
C ASP A 34 0.71 -7.64 -13.70
N ARG A 35 1.68 -6.73 -13.72
CA ARG A 35 3.08 -7.05 -13.97
C ARG A 35 3.83 -7.16 -12.65
N ASN A 36 4.84 -8.02 -12.65
CA ASN A 36 5.81 -8.10 -11.56
C ASN A 36 6.71 -6.86 -11.56
N GLN A 37 7.27 -6.55 -10.39
CA GLN A 37 8.45 -5.70 -10.28
C GLN A 37 9.54 -6.13 -11.28
N THR A 38 10.24 -5.16 -11.88
CA THR A 38 11.20 -5.43 -12.96
C THR A 38 12.39 -6.23 -12.44
N ARG A 39 12.84 -5.94 -11.22
CA ARG A 39 13.91 -6.67 -10.54
C ARG A 39 13.62 -6.76 -9.05
N ARG A 40 13.69 -7.97 -8.50
CA ARG A 40 13.74 -8.17 -7.05
C ARG A 40 14.93 -7.42 -6.48
N ASN A 41 14.70 -6.66 -5.43
CA ASN A 41 15.67 -5.73 -4.89
C ASN A 41 15.39 -5.40 -3.42
N ASP A 42 16.26 -4.56 -2.88
CA ASP A 42 16.29 -3.98 -1.56
C ASP A 42 16.57 -2.48 -1.74
N ASP A 43 15.74 -1.63 -1.14
CA ASP A 43 15.85 -0.15 -1.20
C ASP A 43 15.84 0.51 -2.60
N GLN A 44 15.27 -0.16 -3.60
CA GLN A 44 15.15 0.40 -4.95
C GLN A 44 13.69 0.68 -5.31
N PHE A 45 13.48 1.00 -6.57
CA PHE A 45 12.18 1.31 -7.13
C PHE A 45 12.08 0.84 -8.57
N ASP A 46 10.85 0.57 -8.98
CA ASP A 46 10.43 0.44 -10.37
C ASP A 46 10.00 1.80 -10.90
N GLY A 47 10.56 2.22 -12.04
CA GLY A 47 10.09 3.40 -12.77
C GLY A 47 11.17 4.17 -13.53
N PRO A 48 10.78 5.24 -14.23
CA PRO A 48 9.43 5.81 -14.25
C PRO A 48 8.43 4.90 -14.97
N LEU A 49 7.28 4.66 -14.33
CA LEU A 49 6.18 3.87 -14.87
C LEU A 49 5.17 4.84 -15.49
N LYS A 50 5.11 4.87 -16.82
CA LYS A 50 4.22 5.78 -17.56
C LYS A 50 2.75 5.46 -17.30
N LEU A 51 1.97 6.48 -17.00
CA LEU A 51 0.53 6.42 -16.80
C LEU A 51 -0.19 6.70 -18.13
N LYS A 52 -1.29 5.99 -18.37
CA LYS A 52 -2.23 6.24 -19.46
C LYS A 52 -3.09 7.46 -19.17
N VAL A 53 -3.52 7.59 -17.91
CA VAL A 53 -4.28 8.75 -17.42
C VAL A 53 -3.40 9.57 -16.47
N PRO A 54 -3.14 10.86 -16.75
CA PRO A 54 -2.37 11.70 -15.83
C PRO A 54 -3.02 11.76 -14.43
N TYR A 55 -2.20 11.61 -13.40
CA TYR A 55 -2.66 11.51 -12.02
C TYR A 55 -2.55 12.87 -11.31
N PRO A 56 -3.67 13.53 -10.96
CA PRO A 56 -3.65 14.74 -10.15
C PRO A 56 -3.34 14.39 -8.69
N PHE A 57 -2.28 14.98 -8.13
CA PHE A 57 -1.90 14.77 -6.75
C PHE A 57 -1.26 16.03 -6.15
N PHE A 58 -1.83 16.49 -5.02
CA PHE A 58 -1.56 17.82 -4.46
C PHE A 58 -1.68 18.92 -5.54
N SER A 59 -0.67 19.77 -5.69
CA SER A 59 -0.64 20.88 -6.66
C SER A 59 -0.09 20.49 -8.03
N GLY A 60 0.04 19.20 -8.34
CA GLY A 60 0.67 18.71 -9.57
C GLY A 60 -0.18 17.69 -10.33
N VAL A 61 0.12 17.54 -11.62
CA VAL A 61 -0.43 16.49 -12.48
C VAL A 61 0.74 15.69 -13.06
N TYR A 62 0.76 14.38 -12.79
CA TYR A 62 1.92 13.53 -13.08
C TYR A 62 1.59 12.53 -14.19
N GLN A 63 2.54 12.32 -15.10
CA GLN A 63 2.43 11.38 -16.23
C GLN A 63 3.11 10.04 -15.96
N SER A 64 3.80 9.93 -14.83
CA SER A 64 4.50 8.73 -14.40
C SER A 64 4.59 8.68 -12.89
N LEU A 65 4.84 7.49 -12.37
CA LEU A 65 5.14 7.26 -10.96
C LEU A 65 6.31 6.27 -10.81
N TYR A 66 6.75 6.08 -9.58
CA TYR A 66 7.74 5.11 -9.17
C TYR A 66 7.20 4.29 -8.00
N VAL A 67 7.34 2.98 -8.04
CA VAL A 67 6.94 2.06 -6.96
C VAL A 67 8.21 1.61 -6.26
N ASN A 68 8.35 1.97 -4.98
CA ASN A 68 9.49 1.62 -4.16
C ASN A 68 9.22 0.36 -3.34
N THR A 69 10.27 -0.42 -3.12
CA THR A 69 10.20 -1.70 -2.42
C THR A 69 9.68 -1.57 -0.99
N ASN A 70 9.98 -0.44 -0.34
CA ASN A 70 9.66 -0.18 1.07
C ASN A 70 8.25 0.37 1.32
N GLY A 71 7.35 0.30 0.33
CA GLY A 71 5.95 0.69 0.47
C GLY A 71 5.59 2.08 -0.06
N ALA A 72 6.54 2.79 -0.67
CA ALA A 72 6.29 4.13 -1.19
C ALA A 72 5.90 4.15 -2.68
N VAL A 73 4.95 5.01 -3.04
CA VAL A 73 4.68 5.42 -4.42
C VAL A 73 4.98 6.89 -4.57
N SER A 74 5.89 7.25 -5.47
CA SER A 74 6.37 8.62 -5.66
C SER A 74 6.18 9.10 -7.09
N PHE A 75 6.10 10.41 -7.30
CA PHE A 75 5.70 10.96 -8.61
C PHE A 75 6.79 11.77 -9.33
N LYS A 76 7.78 12.30 -8.60
CA LYS A 76 8.84 13.16 -9.16
C LYS A 76 10.13 12.40 -9.48
N LYS A 77 10.56 11.53 -8.57
CA LYS A 77 11.76 10.70 -8.65
C LYS A 77 11.51 9.42 -7.87
N GLY A 78 12.27 8.37 -8.16
CA GLY A 78 12.29 7.19 -7.31
C GLY A 78 12.96 7.44 -5.96
N ILE A 79 12.43 6.79 -4.92
CA ILE A 79 12.90 6.89 -3.53
C ILE A 79 13.72 5.65 -3.19
N ARG A 80 14.83 5.85 -2.47
CA ARG A 80 15.78 4.80 -2.04
C ARG A 80 15.96 4.78 -0.51
N GLN A 81 15.09 5.50 0.18
CA GLN A 81 15.17 5.64 1.62
C GLN A 81 14.58 4.41 2.30
N TYR A 82 15.34 3.87 3.25
CA TYR A 82 15.01 2.64 3.97
C TYR A 82 14.56 2.89 5.41
N THR A 83 14.94 4.03 5.99
CA THR A 83 14.46 4.45 7.31
C THR A 83 13.23 5.34 7.14
N PRO A 84 12.06 4.96 7.69
CA PRO A 84 10.87 5.81 7.64
C PRO A 84 11.10 7.16 8.31
N GLU A 85 10.61 8.22 7.67
CA GLU A 85 10.56 9.56 8.24
C GLU A 85 9.10 10.01 8.41
N ALA A 86 8.85 10.82 9.44
CA ALA A 86 7.52 11.37 9.67
C ALA A 86 7.18 12.45 8.63
N PHE A 87 5.92 12.47 8.20
CA PHE A 87 5.39 13.54 7.35
C PHE A 87 5.32 14.89 8.10
N PRO A 88 5.43 16.04 7.40
CA PRO A 88 5.54 16.19 5.94
C PRO A 88 6.98 16.01 5.41
N LEU A 89 7.09 15.43 4.22
CA LEU A 89 8.36 15.22 3.51
C LEU A 89 8.42 16.12 2.27
N ASN A 90 9.63 16.42 1.82
CA ASN A 90 9.84 17.22 0.59
C ASN A 90 9.46 16.45 -0.69
N ASP A 91 9.36 15.13 -0.59
CA ASP A 91 9.03 14.25 -1.71
C ASP A 91 7.51 14.12 -1.88
N THR A 92 7.07 14.18 -3.15
CA THR A 92 5.67 13.95 -3.49
C THR A 92 5.40 12.46 -3.60
N MET A 93 4.91 11.87 -2.50
CA MET A 93 4.69 10.44 -2.39
C MET A 93 3.51 10.05 -1.49
N LEU A 94 3.09 8.80 -1.62
CA LEU A 94 2.13 8.08 -0.79
C LEU A 94 2.85 6.87 -0.17
N THR A 95 2.60 6.61 1.11
CA THR A 95 3.16 5.45 1.83
C THR A 95 2.06 4.80 2.66
N PRO A 96 1.23 3.89 2.09
CA PRO A 96 0.23 3.14 2.86
C PRO A 96 0.86 2.37 4.03
N PHE A 97 2.13 1.98 3.86
CA PHE A 97 3.03 1.54 4.91
C PHE A 97 4.45 2.01 4.55
N TRP A 98 5.37 1.91 5.50
CA TRP A 98 6.79 2.12 5.24
C TRP A 98 7.62 1.15 6.09
N ALA A 99 8.25 0.18 5.44
CA ALA A 99 9.04 -0.86 6.09
C ALA A 99 10.29 -1.21 5.27
N ASP A 100 11.33 -1.68 5.95
CA ASP A 100 12.58 -2.12 5.33
C ASP A 100 12.39 -3.49 4.64
N VAL A 101 11.82 -3.47 3.43
CA VAL A 101 11.38 -4.64 2.68
C VAL A 101 12.48 -5.11 1.74
N ASP A 102 12.80 -6.41 1.81
CA ASP A 102 13.75 -7.05 0.90
C ASP A 102 13.06 -8.15 0.08
N THR A 103 12.86 -7.87 -1.20
CA THR A 103 12.26 -8.84 -2.11
C THR A 103 13.27 -9.80 -2.73
N ARG A 104 14.57 -9.71 -2.48
CA ARG A 104 15.57 -10.60 -3.10
C ARG A 104 15.38 -12.05 -2.67
N ASN A 105 15.01 -12.27 -1.42
CA ASN A 105 14.83 -13.59 -0.82
C ASN A 105 13.38 -14.09 -0.99
N TRP A 106 12.38 -13.31 -0.56
CA TRP A 106 10.97 -13.71 -0.55
C TRP A 106 10.02 -12.55 -0.89
N GLY A 107 8.77 -12.87 -1.25
CA GLY A 107 7.77 -11.89 -1.63
C GLY A 107 7.90 -11.30 -3.03
N GLN A 108 6.85 -10.60 -3.43
CA GLN A 108 6.68 -10.06 -4.78
C GLN A 108 5.88 -8.77 -4.76
N ILE A 109 6.29 -7.80 -5.58
CA ILE A 109 5.52 -6.59 -5.82
C ILE A 109 4.82 -6.69 -7.17
N TYR A 110 3.53 -6.41 -7.19
CA TYR A 110 2.67 -6.39 -8.37
C TYR A 110 2.15 -4.98 -8.60
N PHE A 111 2.00 -4.58 -9.87
CA PHE A 111 1.28 -3.35 -10.17
C PHE A 111 0.59 -3.37 -11.53
N ARG A 112 -0.56 -2.69 -11.63
CA ARG A 112 -1.25 -2.36 -12.88
C ARG A 112 -1.91 -0.99 -12.83
N GLU A 113 -2.04 -0.39 -14.01
CA GLU A 113 -3.03 0.65 -14.24
C GLU A 113 -4.25 0.04 -14.93
N THR A 114 -5.45 0.29 -14.40
CA THR A 114 -6.71 -0.23 -14.94
C THR A 114 -7.76 0.87 -15.09
N GLN A 115 -8.60 0.71 -16.11
CA GLN A 115 -9.80 1.50 -16.35
C GLN A 115 -11.04 0.58 -16.41
N ASP A 116 -10.97 -0.58 -15.75
CA ASP A 116 -12.08 -1.52 -15.65
C ASP A 116 -13.32 -0.84 -15.02
N PRO A 117 -14.49 -0.83 -15.70
CA PRO A 117 -15.66 -0.11 -15.21
C PRO A 117 -16.16 -0.55 -13.83
N ALA A 118 -16.06 -1.84 -13.49
CA ALA A 118 -16.51 -2.34 -12.20
C ALA A 118 -15.58 -1.88 -11.07
N LEU A 119 -14.27 -1.89 -11.31
CA LEU A 119 -13.29 -1.38 -10.34
C LEU A 119 -13.37 0.14 -10.18
N LEU A 120 -13.58 0.88 -11.28
CA LEU A 120 -13.79 2.34 -11.23
C LEU A 120 -15.07 2.71 -10.47
N LEU A 121 -16.16 1.97 -10.68
CA LEU A 121 -17.41 2.17 -9.94
C LEU A 121 -17.21 1.89 -8.45
N ARG A 122 -16.52 0.79 -8.11
CA ARG A 122 -16.16 0.46 -6.71
C ARG A 122 -15.37 1.60 -6.07
N ALA A 123 -14.28 2.06 -6.69
CA ALA A 123 -13.45 3.15 -6.17
C ALA A 123 -14.22 4.46 -6.02
N SER A 124 -15.07 4.79 -6.99
CA SER A 124 -15.88 6.01 -6.94
C SER A 124 -16.82 5.97 -5.74
N LYS A 125 -17.50 4.84 -5.54
CA LYS A 125 -18.39 4.65 -4.40
C LYS A 125 -17.65 4.70 -3.07
N GLU A 126 -16.49 4.04 -2.95
CA GLU A 126 -15.67 4.07 -1.74
C GLU A 126 -15.29 5.51 -1.35
N ILE A 127 -14.88 6.34 -2.32
CA ILE A 127 -14.57 7.76 -2.06
C ILE A 127 -15.82 8.56 -1.68
N GLN A 128 -16.94 8.37 -2.38
CA GLN A 128 -18.20 9.06 -2.09
C GLN A 128 -18.75 8.70 -0.71
N ASP A 129 -18.62 7.44 -0.29
CA ASP A 129 -19.09 6.95 1.01
C ASP A 129 -18.21 7.48 2.18
N ILE A 130 -16.90 7.65 1.95
CA ILE A 130 -15.95 8.13 2.97
C ILE A 130 -15.93 9.66 3.06
N PHE A 131 -15.95 10.35 1.91
CA PHE A 131 -15.74 11.79 1.82
C PHE A 131 -17.03 12.49 1.37
N LEU A 132 -17.87 12.86 2.34
CA LEU A 132 -19.19 13.47 2.11
C LEU A 132 -19.17 14.75 1.25
N THR A 133 -18.03 15.43 1.14
CA THR A 133 -17.87 16.63 0.30
C THR A 133 -17.52 16.31 -1.16
N HIS A 134 -17.33 15.04 -1.52
CA HIS A 134 -16.89 14.58 -2.84
C HIS A 134 -17.89 13.58 -3.45
N MET A 135 -19.19 13.81 -3.26
CA MET A 135 -20.24 12.93 -3.79
C MET A 135 -20.29 12.88 -5.33
N ASP A 136 -19.70 13.86 -6.01
CA ASP A 136 -19.57 13.95 -7.46
C ASP A 136 -18.26 13.30 -7.99
N PHE A 137 -17.42 12.76 -7.10
CA PHE A 137 -16.17 12.12 -7.48
C PHE A 137 -16.40 10.92 -8.40
N THR A 138 -15.66 10.86 -9.51
CA THR A 138 -15.65 9.71 -10.42
C THR A 138 -14.23 9.31 -10.76
N ALA A 139 -13.86 8.07 -10.46
CA ALA A 139 -12.57 7.51 -10.80
C ALA A 139 -12.45 7.31 -12.32
N ARG A 140 -11.35 7.78 -12.91
CA ARG A 140 -11.05 7.63 -14.35
C ARG A 140 -10.02 6.53 -14.65
N SER A 141 -9.19 6.21 -13.66
CA SER A 141 -8.14 5.20 -13.69
C SER A 141 -7.81 4.81 -12.25
N LEU A 142 -7.34 3.58 -12.06
CA LEU A 142 -6.75 3.11 -10.82
C LEU A 142 -5.35 2.60 -11.09
N TYR A 143 -4.40 3.03 -10.27
CA TYR A 143 -3.11 2.37 -10.18
C TYR A 143 -3.10 1.48 -8.94
N ILE A 144 -3.15 0.18 -9.16
CA ILE A 144 -3.13 -0.83 -8.10
C ILE A 144 -1.69 -1.30 -7.97
N THR A 145 -1.12 -1.19 -6.78
CA THR A 145 0.18 -1.77 -6.42
C THR A 145 -0.01 -2.61 -5.17
N THR A 146 0.67 -3.75 -5.11
CA THR A 146 0.54 -4.71 -4.01
C THR A 146 1.91 -5.26 -3.67
N TRP A 147 2.26 -5.20 -2.38
CA TRP A 147 3.43 -5.85 -1.81
C TRP A 147 2.93 -7.15 -1.17
N TYR A 148 3.02 -8.23 -1.94
CA TYR A 148 2.46 -9.53 -1.57
C TYR A 148 3.52 -10.43 -0.94
N ASP A 149 3.21 -10.95 0.24
CA ASP A 149 4.01 -11.93 0.97
C ASP A 149 5.46 -11.45 1.16
N VAL A 150 5.65 -10.14 1.38
CA VAL A 150 6.96 -9.51 1.49
C VAL A 150 7.53 -9.64 2.90
N THR A 151 8.86 -9.69 2.99
CA THR A 151 9.57 -9.83 4.27
C THR A 151 10.55 -8.69 4.49
N TYR A 152 11.01 -8.54 5.73
CA TYR A 152 11.96 -7.49 6.12
C TYR A 152 13.39 -7.82 5.66
N TYR A 153 14.29 -6.85 5.68
CA TYR A 153 15.71 -7.05 5.37
C TYR A 153 16.34 -8.22 6.14
N GLY A 154 16.93 -9.17 5.42
CA GLY A 154 17.48 -10.41 5.99
C GLY A 154 16.46 -11.52 6.24
N GLY A 155 15.16 -11.27 6.05
CA GLY A 155 14.09 -12.25 6.09
C GLY A 155 14.04 -13.16 4.87
N ASN A 156 13.20 -14.19 4.94
CA ASN A 156 12.93 -15.16 3.88
C ASN A 156 11.53 -15.81 4.06
N ASN A 157 11.28 -16.93 3.37
CA ASN A 157 9.99 -17.62 3.39
C ASN A 157 9.66 -18.34 4.71
N ALA A 158 10.60 -18.41 5.66
CA ALA A 158 10.40 -18.97 6.99
C ALA A 158 10.25 -17.89 8.08
N THR A 159 10.38 -16.61 7.73
CA THR A 159 10.19 -15.49 8.65
C THR A 159 8.79 -14.88 8.51
N SER A 160 8.46 -13.90 9.35
CA SER A 160 7.23 -13.12 9.20
C SER A 160 7.18 -12.43 7.84
N VAL A 161 5.99 -12.47 7.26
CA VAL A 161 5.65 -11.94 5.93
C VAL A 161 4.39 -11.10 6.02
N TYR A 162 4.24 -10.15 5.11
CA TYR A 162 3.18 -9.16 5.13
C TYR A 162 2.60 -8.92 3.74
N ASP A 163 1.31 -8.61 3.70
CA ASP A 163 0.56 -8.20 2.50
C ASP A 163 0.11 -6.74 2.67
N PHE A 164 0.38 -5.91 1.65
CA PHE A 164 -0.02 -4.51 1.62
C PHE A 164 -0.49 -4.04 0.23
#